data_AF-A0A932VHH1-F1
#
_entry.id   AF-A0A932VHH1-F1
#
_cell.length_a   1.000
_cell.length_b   1.000
_cell.length_c   1.000
_cell.angle_alpha   90.00
_cell.angle_beta   90.00
_cell.angle_gamma   90.00
#
_symmetry.space_group_name_H-M   'P 1'
#
loop_
_entity.id
_entity.type
_entity.pdbx_description
1 polymer ?
#
loop_
_entity_poly.entity_id
_entity_poly.type
_entity_poly.pdbx_seq_one_letter_code
_entity_poly.pdbx_strand_id
1 'polypeptide(L)'
;MSHGQFLPPDHSAGDERTVGGYAAVHARPAALEGRDGMSYSLDVLSDATGDAARPYGAFLLFVQWSRVGAQKAEGHLETEFVAWGCSAADAERALGAMPLTEAQRLLDALIVARDGATTRRWWDVMREEDGA
;
A
#
# COMPACT_ATOMS: atom_id res chain seq x y z
N MET A 1 -29.09 11.38 -1.25
CA MET A 1 -27.62 11.18 -1.29
C MET A 1 -27.31 10.64 -2.68
N SER A 2 -26.49 11.32 -3.48
CA SER A 2 -26.01 10.73 -4.73
C SER A 2 -25.00 9.65 -4.35
N HIS A 3 -25.28 8.40 -4.71
CA HIS A 3 -24.29 7.32 -4.60
C HIS A 3 -23.14 7.59 -5.59
N GLY A 4 -22.01 6.89 -5.41
CA GLY A 4 -20.89 6.99 -6.35
C GLY A 4 -21.35 6.69 -7.77
N GLN A 5 -21.22 7.66 -8.66
CA GLN A 5 -21.46 7.45 -10.08
C GLN A 5 -20.23 6.79 -10.69
N PHE A 6 -20.45 5.77 -11.51
CA PHE A 6 -19.41 5.23 -12.35
C PHE A 6 -18.94 6.31 -13.33
N LEU A 7 -17.66 6.67 -13.27
CA LEU A 7 -17.00 7.49 -14.27
C LEU A 7 -16.25 6.54 -15.22
N PRO A 8 -16.43 6.68 -16.55
CA PRO A 8 -15.62 5.95 -17.50
C PRO A 8 -14.15 6.37 -17.38
N PRO A 9 -13.19 5.46 -17.65
CA PRO A 9 -11.77 5.78 -17.55
C PRO A 9 -11.35 6.83 -18.59
N ASP A 10 -10.55 7.81 -18.16
CA ASP A 10 -9.90 8.78 -19.02
C ASP A 10 -8.43 8.39 -19.24
N HIS A 11 -8.18 7.58 -20.27
CA HIS A 11 -6.83 7.13 -20.61
C HIS A 11 -5.89 8.26 -21.09
N SER A 12 -6.38 9.49 -21.27
CA SER A 12 -5.53 10.65 -21.55
C SER A 12 -4.93 11.27 -20.28
N ALA A 13 -5.46 10.92 -19.10
CA ALA A 13 -5.07 11.50 -17.82
C ALA A 13 -3.71 10.99 -17.29
N GLY A 14 -3.20 9.85 -17.78
CA GLY A 14 -1.91 9.31 -17.34
C GLY A 14 -1.61 7.89 -17.84
N ASP A 15 -0.50 7.32 -17.38
CA ASP A 15 -0.15 5.92 -17.62
C ASP A 15 -0.79 5.01 -16.55
N GLU A 16 -1.88 4.34 -16.90
CA GLU A 16 -2.64 3.47 -15.99
C GLU A 16 -1.83 2.30 -15.40
N ARG A 17 -0.62 2.04 -15.91
CA ARG A 17 0.28 1.00 -15.38
C ARG A 17 1.11 1.48 -14.20
N THR A 18 1.01 2.76 -13.83
CA THR A 18 1.67 3.36 -12.67
C THR A 18 0.67 3.63 -11.54
N VAL A 19 1.15 3.71 -10.30
CA VAL A 19 0.33 3.97 -9.11
C VAL A 19 -0.52 5.25 -9.26
N GLY A 20 0.14 6.37 -9.57
CA GLY A 20 -0.52 7.66 -9.73
C GLY A 20 -1.31 7.75 -11.02
N GLY A 21 -0.81 7.16 -12.11
CA GLY A 21 -1.50 7.18 -13.40
C GLY A 21 -2.79 6.36 -13.39
N TYR A 22 -2.85 5.23 -12.66
CA TYR A 22 -4.10 4.49 -12.49
C TYR A 22 -5.17 5.35 -11.80
N ALA A 23 -4.82 6.01 -10.70
CA ALA A 23 -5.75 6.89 -9.99
C ALA A 23 -6.25 8.04 -10.87
N ALA A 24 -5.36 8.63 -11.69
CA ALA A 24 -5.73 9.67 -12.65
C ALA A 24 -6.70 9.16 -13.73
N VAL A 25 -6.43 7.98 -14.30
CA VAL A 25 -7.26 7.39 -15.37
C VAL A 25 -8.62 6.91 -14.86
N HIS A 26 -8.66 6.27 -13.69
CA HIS A 26 -9.85 5.56 -13.19
C HIS A 26 -10.62 6.33 -12.10
N ALA A 27 -10.10 7.49 -11.66
CA ALA A 27 -10.66 8.31 -10.58
C ALA A 27 -10.91 7.53 -9.27
N ARG A 28 -10.11 6.49 -9.02
CA ARG A 28 -10.19 5.62 -7.83
C ARG A 28 -8.85 4.94 -7.56
N PRO A 29 -8.59 4.52 -6.30
CA PRO A 29 -7.46 3.68 -5.95
C PRO A 29 -7.35 2.41 -6.81
N ALA A 30 -6.11 1.99 -7.10
CA ALA A 30 -5.87 0.69 -7.68
C ALA A 30 -6.21 -0.42 -6.68
N ALA A 31 -6.80 -1.50 -7.19
CA ALA A 31 -7.09 -2.71 -6.43
C ALA A 31 -6.07 -3.79 -6.81
N LEU A 32 -5.51 -4.44 -5.80
CA LEU A 32 -4.53 -5.51 -5.92
C LEU A 32 -5.06 -6.77 -5.22
N GLU A 33 -4.66 -7.93 -5.73
CA GLU A 33 -4.88 -9.21 -5.05
C GLU A 33 -3.59 -9.57 -4.31
N GLY A 34 -3.66 -9.67 -2.98
CA GLY A 34 -2.52 -10.12 -2.19
C GLY A 34 -2.28 -11.61 -2.37
N ARG A 35 -1.03 -12.06 -2.23
CA ARG A 35 -0.68 -13.49 -2.23
C ARG A 35 -1.37 -14.33 -1.13
N ASP A 36 -1.99 -13.69 -0.13
CA ASP A 36 -2.83 -14.33 0.89
C ASP A 36 -4.29 -14.54 0.42
N GLY A 37 -4.62 -14.15 -0.82
CA GLY A 37 -5.94 -14.26 -1.42
C GLY A 37 -6.93 -13.20 -0.95
N MET A 38 -6.44 -12.12 -0.33
CA MET A 38 -7.27 -10.99 0.11
C MET A 38 -7.19 -9.83 -0.90
N SER A 39 -8.27 -9.06 -1.02
CA SER A 39 -8.28 -7.84 -1.84
C SER A 39 -7.72 -6.65 -1.08
N TYR A 40 -6.87 -5.87 -1.73
CA TYR A 40 -6.31 -4.64 -1.17
C TYR A 40 -6.58 -3.45 -2.10
N SER A 41 -6.88 -2.28 -1.53
CA SER A 41 -6.80 -1.00 -2.24
C SER A 41 -5.53 -0.28 -1.83
N LEU A 42 -4.82 0.33 -2.78
CA LEU A 42 -3.58 1.07 -2.50
C LEU A 42 -3.82 2.58 -2.53
N ASP A 43 -3.20 3.30 -1.61
CA ASP A 43 -3.13 4.76 -1.59
C ASP A 43 -1.68 5.25 -1.42
N VAL A 44 -1.42 6.47 -1.83
CA VAL A 44 -0.11 7.13 -1.71
C VAL A 44 -0.20 8.21 -0.63
N LEU A 45 0.62 8.07 0.40
CA LEU A 45 0.72 9.03 1.49
C LEU A 45 2.15 9.57 1.59
N SER A 46 2.31 10.74 2.19
CA SER A 46 3.62 11.31 2.48
C SER A 46 3.66 11.96 3.86
N ASP A 47 4.88 12.03 4.42
CA ASP A 47 5.13 12.71 5.69
C ASP A 47 6.52 13.36 5.68
N ALA A 48 6.72 14.32 6.58
CA ALA A 48 8.02 14.92 6.84
C ALA A 48 8.94 13.91 7.52
N THR A 49 10.19 13.81 7.07
CA THR A 49 11.14 12.80 7.59
C THR A 49 11.99 13.32 8.75
N GLY A 50 12.08 14.64 8.90
CA GLY A 50 13.05 15.30 9.78
C GLY A 50 14.49 15.36 9.23
N ASP A 51 14.77 14.76 8.07
CA ASP A 51 16.07 14.84 7.38
C ASP A 51 16.08 15.98 6.36
N ALA A 52 16.95 16.97 6.54
CA ALA A 52 17.08 18.11 5.64
C ALA A 52 17.49 17.71 4.20
N ALA A 53 18.19 16.59 4.01
CA ALA A 53 18.56 16.09 2.68
C ALA A 53 17.40 15.36 1.98
N ARG A 54 16.40 14.91 2.74
CA ARG A 54 15.23 14.16 2.25
C ARG A 54 13.97 14.59 3.01
N PRO A 55 13.53 15.86 2.91
CA PRO A 55 12.60 16.46 3.87
C PRO A 55 11.22 15.80 3.89
N TYR A 56 10.79 15.20 2.77
CA TYR A 56 9.55 14.44 2.68
C TYR A 56 9.80 13.05 2.10
N GLY A 57 9.15 12.05 2.70
CA GLY A 57 9.11 10.67 2.24
C GLY A 57 7.68 10.28 1.90
N ALA A 58 7.50 9.47 0.86
CA ALA A 58 6.22 8.90 0.49
C ALA A 58 6.23 7.37 0.62
N PHE A 59 5.08 6.82 1.01
CA PHE A 59 4.87 5.41 1.27
C PHE A 59 3.51 4.95 0.73
N LEU A 60 3.36 3.64 0.55
CA LEU A 60 2.11 3.02 0.12
C LEU A 60 1.33 2.54 1.35
N LEU A 61 0.05 2.87 1.40
CA LEU A 61 -0.92 2.29 2.33
C LEU A 61 -1.81 1.31 1.57
N PHE A 62 -1.83 0.05 2.01
CA PHE A 62 -2.69 -1.00 1.46
C PHE A 62 -3.83 -1.30 2.43
N VAL A 63 -5.06 -0.93 2.08
CA VAL A 63 -6.26 -1.23 2.86
C VAL A 63 -6.78 -2.61 2.48
N GLN A 64 -6.80 -3.53 3.44
CA GLN A 64 -7.33 -4.88 3.26
C GLN A 64 -8.86 -4.89 3.39
N TRP A 65 -9.54 -5.53 2.45
CA TRP A 65 -10.99 -5.68 2.45
C TRP A 65 -11.43 -7.08 2.90
N SER A 66 -12.61 -7.14 3.51
CA SER A 66 -13.25 -8.39 3.90
C SER A 66 -13.46 -9.34 2.72
N ARG A 67 -13.08 -10.61 2.92
CA ARG A 67 -13.28 -11.65 1.90
C ARG A 67 -14.74 -12.08 1.78
N VAL A 68 -15.47 -12.08 2.89
CA VAL A 68 -16.86 -12.57 2.98
C VAL A 68 -17.68 -11.60 3.81
N GLY A 69 -18.95 -11.42 3.42
CA GLY A 69 -19.91 -10.59 4.13
C GLY A 69 -19.95 -9.16 3.62
N ALA A 70 -20.32 -8.21 4.48
CA ALA A 70 -20.39 -6.80 4.12
C ALA A 70 -18.99 -6.28 3.74
N GLN A 71 -18.92 -5.43 2.70
CA GLN A 71 -17.68 -4.75 2.32
C GLN A 71 -17.24 -3.83 3.46
N LYS A 72 -16.15 -4.20 4.14
CA LYS A 72 -15.54 -3.43 5.22
C LYS A 72 -14.03 -3.56 5.15
N ALA A 73 -13.33 -2.53 5.59
CA ALA A 73 -11.90 -2.64 5.84
C ALA A 73 -11.67 -3.57 7.05
N GLU A 74 -10.72 -4.51 6.91
CA GLU A 74 -10.35 -5.46 7.97
C GLU A 74 -8.96 -5.21 8.54
N GLY A 75 -8.12 -4.44 7.84
CA GLY A 75 -6.78 -4.11 8.27
C GLY A 75 -6.06 -3.27 7.23
N HIS A 76 -4.78 -3.02 7.47
CA HIS A 76 -3.90 -2.39 6.49
C HIS A 76 -2.47 -2.94 6.61
N LEU A 77 -1.72 -2.76 5.54
CA LEU A 77 -0.27 -2.90 5.49
C LEU A 77 0.29 -1.59 4.93
N GLU A 78 1.46 -1.18 5.40
CA GLU A 78 2.13 0.03 4.91
C GLU A 78 3.60 -0.24 4.65
N THR A 79 4.15 0.45 3.64
CA THR A 79 5.60 0.44 3.41
C THR A 79 6.27 1.47 4.32
N GLU A 80 7.58 1.31 4.52
CA GLU A 80 8.45 2.44 4.86
C GLU A 80 8.43 3.50 3.74
N PHE A 81 9.12 4.62 3.92
CA PHE A 81 9.35 5.56 2.82
C PHE A 81 10.13 4.91 1.67
N VAL A 82 9.52 4.90 0.49
CA VAL A 82 10.04 4.28 -0.74
C VAL A 82 10.32 5.30 -1.84
N ALA A 83 9.85 6.55 -1.67
CA ALA A 83 10.18 7.69 -2.53
C ALA A 83 10.36 8.95 -1.68
N TRP A 84 11.03 9.97 -2.24
CA TRP A 84 11.35 11.22 -1.53
C TRP A 84 11.15 12.44 -2.41
N GLY A 85 10.98 13.60 -1.79
CA GLY A 85 10.80 14.87 -2.47
C GLY A 85 11.19 16.08 -1.62
N CYS A 86 11.28 17.25 -2.27
CA CYS A 86 11.47 18.53 -1.57
C CYS A 86 10.19 19.03 -0.89
N SER A 87 9.04 18.47 -1.28
CA SER A 87 7.72 18.69 -0.70
C SER A 87 6.95 17.37 -0.65
N ALA A 88 5.86 17.32 0.12
CA ALA A 88 4.90 16.21 0.12
C ALA A 88 4.47 15.83 -1.31
N ALA A 89 4.01 16.82 -2.10
CA ALA A 89 3.58 16.62 -3.47
C ALA A 89 4.70 16.14 -4.42
N ASP A 90 5.96 16.50 -4.18
CA ASP A 90 7.09 15.95 -4.93
C ASP A 90 7.29 14.47 -4.61
N ALA A 91 7.23 14.10 -3.33
CA ALA A 91 7.42 12.72 -2.88
C ALA A 91 6.28 11.81 -3.38
N GLU A 92 5.03 12.28 -3.28
CA GLU A 92 3.85 11.56 -3.78
C GLU A 92 3.88 11.41 -5.29
N ARG A 93 4.29 12.43 -6.04
CA ARG A 93 4.47 12.34 -7.50
C ARG A 93 5.59 11.37 -7.86
N ALA A 94 6.69 11.35 -7.11
CA ALA A 94 7.78 10.41 -7.32
C ALA A 94 7.31 8.96 -7.09
N LEU A 95 6.56 8.71 -6.01
CA LEU A 95 5.95 7.40 -5.76
C LEU A 95 4.86 7.06 -6.78
N GLY A 96 4.08 8.03 -7.22
CA GLY A 96 3.04 7.86 -8.23
C GLY A 96 3.57 7.37 -9.58
N ALA A 97 4.84 7.62 -9.90
CA ALA A 97 5.49 7.09 -11.10
C ALA A 97 5.89 5.60 -10.98
N MET A 98 5.76 4.99 -9.80
CA MET A 98 6.05 3.58 -9.57
C MET A 98 5.09 2.70 -10.39
N PRO A 99 5.60 1.67 -11.10
CA PRO A 99 4.75 0.69 -11.77
C PRO A 99 3.86 -0.07 -10.76
N LEU A 100 2.61 -0.36 -11.13
CA LEU A 100 1.70 -1.16 -10.31
C LEU A 100 2.26 -2.57 -10.02
N THR A 101 3.06 -3.12 -10.93
CA THR A 101 3.75 -4.40 -10.70
C THR A 101 4.77 -4.31 -9.57
N GLU A 102 5.37 -3.14 -9.34
CA GLU A 102 6.27 -2.93 -8.21
C GLU A 102 5.48 -2.76 -6.90
N ALA A 103 4.37 -2.00 -6.93
CA ALA A 103 3.47 -1.90 -5.79
C ALA A 103 2.93 -3.28 -5.36
N GLN A 104 2.60 -4.17 -6.31
CA GLN A 104 2.24 -5.55 -6.04
C GLN A 104 3.36 -6.32 -5.33
N ARG A 105 4.62 -6.18 -5.79
CA ARG A 105 5.77 -6.83 -5.13
C ARG A 105 5.97 -6.35 -3.70
N LEU A 106 5.77 -5.06 -3.43
CA LEU A 106 5.83 -4.50 -2.08
C LEU A 106 4.72 -5.06 -1.18
N LEU A 107 3.48 -5.13 -1.68
CA LEU A 107 2.37 -5.76 -0.95
C LEU A 107 2.69 -7.22 -0.59
N ASP A 108 3.18 -7.99 -1.57
CA ASP A 108 3.54 -9.39 -1.35
C ASP A 108 4.65 -9.55 -0.31
N ALA A 109 5.65 -8.67 -0.31
CA ALA A 109 6.72 -8.65 0.69
C ALA A 109 6.19 -8.33 2.09
N LEU A 110 5.26 -7.36 2.22
CA LEU A 110 4.62 -7.02 3.49
C LEU A 110 3.78 -8.18 4.03
N ILE A 111 3.05 -8.88 3.16
CA ILE A 111 2.30 -10.09 3.54
C ILE A 111 3.24 -11.19 4.04
N VAL A 112 4.36 -11.44 3.33
CA VAL A 112 5.39 -12.39 3.78
C VAL A 112 5.94 -12.00 5.14
N ALA A 113 6.27 -10.72 5.35
CA ALA A 113 6.83 -10.24 6.61
C ALA A 113 5.81 -10.37 7.77
N ARG A 114 4.55 -10.00 7.54
CA ARG A 114 3.45 -10.20 8.50
C ARG A 114 3.32 -11.66 8.89
N ASP A 115 3.25 -12.56 7.91
CA ASP A 115 3.09 -14.00 8.14
C ASP A 115 4.35 -14.63 8.78
N GLY A 116 5.53 -14.11 8.45
CA GLY A 116 6.81 -14.47 9.09
C GLY A 116 6.88 -14.04 10.56
N ALA A 117 6.34 -12.86 10.88
CA ALA A 117 6.23 -12.37 12.25
C ALA A 117 5.17 -13.15 13.05
N THR A 118 4.06 -13.55 12.42
CA THR A 118 3.04 -14.39 13.08
C THR A 118 3.50 -15.84 13.29
N THR A 119 4.45 -16.32 12.48
CA THR A 119 5.02 -17.67 12.60
C THR A 119 6.17 -17.78 13.60
N ARG A 120 6.68 -16.68 14.18
CA ARG A 120 7.30 -16.75 15.52
C ARG A 120 6.20 -17.08 16.52
N ARG A 121 5.94 -18.37 16.70
CA ARG A 121 4.86 -18.83 17.55
C ARG A 121 5.21 -18.42 18.98
N TRP A 122 4.23 -17.96 19.74
CA TRP A 122 4.41 -17.70 21.17
C TRP A 122 4.96 -18.94 21.93
N TRP A 123 4.76 -20.14 21.40
CA TRP A 123 5.37 -21.38 21.89
C TRP A 123 6.90 -21.48 21.69
N ASP A 124 7.45 -20.86 20.64
CA ASP A 124 8.90 -20.80 20.43
C ASP A 124 9.56 -19.91 21.48
N VAL A 125 8.86 -18.85 21.91
CA VAL A 125 9.29 -17.94 22.99
C VAL A 125 9.31 -18.67 24.35
N MET A 126 8.29 -19.47 24.66
CA MET A 126 8.25 -20.22 25.93
C MET A 126 9.34 -21.31 26.02
N ARG A 127 9.73 -21.91 24.88
CA ARG A 127 10.81 -22.93 24.85
C ARG A 127 12.20 -22.34 25.05
N GLU A 128 12.39 -21.05 24.78
CA GLU A 128 13.64 -20.34 25.05
C GLU A 128 13.75 -19.92 26.53
N GLU A 129 12.62 -19.66 27.20
CA GLU A 129 12.58 -19.34 28.65
C GLU A 129 12.79 -20.57 29.54
N ASP A 130 12.30 -21.76 29.14
CA ASP A 130 12.51 -23.03 29.86
C ASP A 130 13.92 -23.62 29.67
N GLY A 131 14.76 -22.98 28.84
CA GLY A 131 16.11 -23.42 28.48
C GLY A 131 17.26 -22.60 29.10
N ALA A 132 16.96 -21.65 29.99
CA ALA A 132 17.94 -20.79 30.66
C ALA A 132 18.21 -21.20 32.12
#